data_AF-A0A7X3X3S0-F1
#
_entry.id   AF-A0A7X3X3S0-F1
#
_cell.length_a   1.000
_cell.length_b   1.000
_cell.length_c   1.000
_cell.angle_alpha   90.00
_cell.angle_beta   90.00
_cell.angle_gamma   90.00
#
_symmetry.space_group_name_H-M   'P 1'
#
loop_
_entity.id
_entity.type
_entity.pdbx_description
1 polymer ?
#
loop_
_entity_poly.entity_id
_entity_poly.type
_entity_poly.pdbx_seq_one_letter_code
_entity_poly.pdbx_strand_id
1 'polypeptide(L)' 'MPIYEYTCEDCGLDFERLVLGRTAPSCPGCESTRLQRRLSLPRVKSSTTRDMAMR' A
#
# COMPACT_ATOMS: atom_id res chain seq x y z
N MET A 1 0.66 -10.59 -8.35
CA MET A 1 1.33 -9.30 -8.53
C MET A 1 0.92 -8.37 -7.40
N PRO A 2 1.82 -7.99 -6.49
CA PRO A 2 1.46 -7.08 -5.40
C PRO A 2 1.43 -5.64 -5.91
N ILE A 3 0.26 -5.01 -5.80
CA ILE A 3 0.10 -3.56 -5.94
C ILE A 3 0.18 -2.99 -4.53
N TYR A 4 0.92 -1.90 -4.37
CA TYR A 4 1.01 -1.18 -3.11
C TYR A 4 0.60 0.27 -3.31
N GLU A 5 -0.05 0.83 -2.32
CA GLU A 5 -0.30 2.27 -2.23
C GLU A 5 0.91 2.96 -1.59
N TYR A 6 1.25 4.15 -2.08
CA TYR A 6 2.32 4.98 -1.59
C TYR A 6 1.83 6.42 -1.42
N THR A 7 2.32 7.07 -0.38
CA THR A 7 2.17 8.51 -0.16
C THR A 7 3.56 9.14 -0.23
N CYS A 8 3.77 10.14 -1.07
CA CYS A 8 5.03 10.88 -1.09
C CYS A 8 5.12 11.82 0.10
N GLU A 9 6.23 11.77 0.85
CA GLU A 9 6.42 12.64 2.02
C GLU A 9 6.77 14.08 1.64
N ASP A 10 7.29 14.32 0.43
CA ASP A 10 7.72 15.67 0.01
C ASP A 10 6.58 16.47 -0.64
N CYS A 11 5.77 15.84 -1.49
CA CYS A 11 4.65 16.52 -2.17
C CYS A 11 3.27 16.12 -1.66
N GLY A 12 3.17 15.10 -0.80
CA GLY A 12 1.89 14.60 -0.29
C GLY A 12 1.04 13.84 -1.32
N LEU A 13 1.61 13.50 -2.48
CA LEU A 13 0.89 12.80 -3.54
C LEU A 13 0.65 11.34 -3.16
N ASP A 14 -0.61 10.92 -3.17
CA ASP A 14 -1.02 9.52 -3.04
C ASP A 14 -1.07 8.86 -4.42
N PHE A 15 -0.43 7.71 -4.57
CA PHE A 15 -0.44 6.94 -5.81
C PHE A 15 -0.27 5.44 -5.57
N GLU A 16 -0.75 4.65 -6.53
CA GLU A 16 -0.59 3.19 -6.51
C GLU A 16 0.53 2.78 -7.45
N ARG A 17 1.41 1.88 -6.99
CA ARG A 17 2.49 1.35 -7.82
C ARG A 17 2.58 -0.16 -7.73
N LEU A 18 2.63 -0.76 -8.91
CA LEU A 18 2.97 -2.17 -9.06
C LEU A 18 4.47 -2.36 -8.88
N VAL A 19 4.86 -3.08 -7.83
CA VAL A 19 6.27 -3.34 -7.54
C VAL A 19 6.64 -4.72 -8.09
N LEU A 20 7.53 -4.74 -9.08
CA LEU A 20 8.16 -5.96 -9.58
C LEU A 20 9.53 -6.12 -8.92
N GLY A 21 9.69 -7.12 -8.05
CA GLY A 21 10.99 -7.43 -7.45
C GLY A 21 11.50 -6.34 -6.50
N ARG A 22 12.77 -5.92 -6.67
CA ARG A 22 13.48 -4.96 -5.80
C ARG A 22 13.56 -3.54 -6.39
N THR A 23 12.69 -3.20 -7.34
CA THR A 23 12.68 -1.84 -7.90
C THR A 23 12.13 -0.85 -6.87
N ALA A 24 12.95 0.12 -6.47
CA ALA A 24 12.53 1.21 -5.60
C ALA A 24 11.58 2.13 -6.37
N PRO A 25 10.32 2.32 -5.93
CA PRO A 25 9.42 3.27 -6.57
C PRO A 25 9.89 4.72 -6.32
N SER A 26 9.60 5.61 -7.26
CA SER A 26 9.76 7.05 -7.14
C SER A 26 8.41 7.75 -7.33
N CYS A 27 8.28 8.95 -6.76
CA CYS A 27 7.06 9.75 -6.89
C CYS A 27 6.89 10.24 -8.33
N PRO A 28 5.73 10.04 -8.99
CA PRO A 28 5.52 10.50 -10.36
C PRO A 28 5.33 12.03 -10.49
N GLY A 29 5.09 12.74 -9.37
CA GLY A 29 4.88 14.20 -9.39
C GLY A 29 6.12 15.02 -9.06
N CYS A 30 7.08 14.47 -8.31
CA CYS A 30 8.27 15.20 -7.85
C CYS A 30 9.57 14.39 -7.94
N GLU A 31 9.51 13.15 -8.46
CA GLU A 31 10.65 12.23 -8.60
C GLU A 31 11.36 11.84 -7.29
N SER A 32 10.81 12.23 -6.13
CA SER A 32 11.36 11.87 -4.83
C SER A 32 11.30 10.36 -4.57
N THR A 33 12.31 9.85 -3.87
CA THR A 33 12.38 8.48 -3.34
C THR A 33 11.82 8.37 -1.92
N ARG A 34 11.42 9.49 -1.30
CA ARG A 34 10.80 9.53 0.03
C ARG A 34 9.31 9.18 -0.06
N LEU A 35 9.05 7.88 -0.07
CA LEU A 35 7.72 7.32 -0.19
C LEU A 35 7.35 6.50 1.04
N GLN A 36 6.21 6.82 1.64
CA GLN A 36 5.62 6.02 2.70
C GLN A 36 4.68 4.98 2.10
N ARG A 37 4.98 3.68 2.26
CA ARG A 37 4.08 2.61 1.81
C ARG A 37 2.84 2.57 2.70
N ARG A 38 1.68 2.80 2.09
CA ARG A 38 0.37 2.64 2.72
C ARG A 38 -0.01 1.18 2.61
N LEU A 39 -0.08 0.50 3.74
CA LEU A 39 -0.63 -0.85 3.81
C LEU A 39 -2.09 -0.72 4.22
N SER A 40 -3.00 -0.74 3.23
CA SER A 40 -4.42 -0.89 3.50
C SER A 40 -4.63 -2.24 4.19
N LEU A 41 -5.23 -2.22 5.39
CA LEU A 41 -5.53 -3.46 6.12
C LEU A 41 -6.36 -4.35 5.19
N PRO A 42 -5.94 -5.60 4.91
CA PRO A 42 -6.74 -6.47 4.10
C PRO A 42 -8.08 -6.65 4.80
N ARG A 43 -9.16 -6.22 4.17
CA ARG A 43 -10.52 -6.47 4.66
C ARG A 43 -10.81 -7.95 4.41
N VAL A 44 -10.25 -8.80 5.26
CA VAL A 44 -10.52 -10.24 5.26
C VAL A 44 -11.99 -10.45 5.57
N LYS A 45 -12.78 -10.71 4.52
CA LYS A 45 -14.08 -11.37 4.63
C LYS A 45 -13.87 -12.88 4.56
N SER A 46 -13.08 -13.45 5.47
CA SER A 46 -13.00 -14.89 5.66
C SER A 46 -14.24 -15.34 6.44
N SER A 47 -15.09 -16.17 5.82
CA SER A 47 -16.27 -16.76 6.45
C SER A 47 -15.92 -17.53 7.74
N THR A 48 -14.68 -17.97 7.90
CA THR A 48 -14.16 -18.72 9.06
C THR A 48 -13.84 -17.85 10.28
N THR A 49 -13.76 -16.51 10.16
CA THR A 49 -13.41 -15.63 11.30
C THR A 49 -14.64 -15.00 11.98
N ARG A 50 -15.84 -15.09 11.37
CA ARG A 50 -17.08 -14.59 12.01
C ARG A 50 -17.42 -15.34 13.31
N ASP A 51 -17.06 -16.61 13.43
CA ASP A 51 -17.39 -17.43 14.60
C ASP A 51 -16.52 -17.14 15.83
N MET A 52 -15.32 -16.55 15.67
CA MET A 52 -14.43 -16.24 16.80
C MET A 52 -14.61 -14.83 17.36
N ALA A 53 -15.26 -13.92 16.63
CA ALA A 53 -15.53 -12.55 17.08
C ALA A 53 -16.86 -12.40 17.85
N MET A 54 -17.58 -13.50 18.09
CA MET A 54 -18.86 -13.57 18.81
C MET A 54 -18.74 -14.47 20.05
N ARG A 55 -17.66 -14.29 20.82
CA ARG A 55 -17.54 -14.78 22.20
C ARG A 55 -17.22 -13.62 23.12
#